data_AF-A0A524F4U9-F1
#
_entry.id   AF-A0A524F4U9-F1
#
_cell.length_a   1.000
_cell.length_b   1.000
_cell.length_c   1.000
_cell.angle_alpha   90.00
_cell.angle_beta   90.00
_cell.angle_gamma   90.00
#
_symmetry.space_group_name_H-M   'P 1'
#
loop_
_entity.id
_entity.type
_entity.pdbx_description
1 polymer ?
#
loop_
_entity_poly.entity_id
_entity_poly.type
_entity_poly.pdbx_seq_one_letter_code
_entity_poly.pdbx_strand_id
1 'polypeptide(L)'
;MRIRKHKPRKWVQIIKVCVVTLPIILVSLFAVDVKRKFNDLAAFTQEYEPDPSSFINGNYTRFAEMAEYYDSRFEEFHMPLNMSTDTVFTDNSCTTVDYYQYSDNTGQWTGLAITAWVYKYLTAIRENDLSMKTDSLRVIRKLFHGMSMQLAVPNGGLGSEYGGILARGWADPALRNISEFYFQDTNLNNDDRYTQHHNGTGPYSNFRWRGYTSLDEYSGFLGGLSFVYKYVQEPDIQATAKLMIDQVAHNFLETSWLGIDWHGGLTGVSMKVRFFQSGAWAALVLKLGALAFPEKYNQIYYHYVVEELFGQWATMGSQIEVVANYYAFAFSYHVCFALLMLETDPQLRTLYYKEFDESIFSFTDNHRNPFYNMILLILNDLPGENPILERDVEDQLMRYDCEYHFPDRRLGHKNSSLDSSYVPVVAINELNDFLDNNWLGWLYRPFYFEIERDDVFFSKPQTVEFMPGDIFIWEENPFEDYTDELGDINARYEYAGFSFTIVYWMARGAGYFPASGVRSTGVEI
;
A
#
# COMPACT_ATOMS: atom_id res chain seq x y z
N MET A 1 54.79 36.88 -38.52
CA MET A 1 54.96 36.18 -37.22
C MET A 1 54.22 34.84 -37.29
N ARG A 2 54.91 33.72 -37.48
CA ARG A 2 54.27 32.38 -37.57
C ARG A 2 53.97 31.88 -36.16
N ILE A 3 52.71 31.89 -35.74
CA ILE A 3 52.27 31.29 -34.48
C ILE A 3 52.45 29.77 -34.60
N ARG A 4 53.50 29.22 -33.99
CA ARG A 4 53.67 27.77 -33.87
C ARG A 4 52.58 27.25 -32.93
N LYS A 5 51.53 26.63 -33.47
CA LYS A 5 50.59 25.84 -32.66
C LYS A 5 51.38 24.69 -32.03
N HIS A 6 51.65 24.79 -30.73
CA HIS A 6 52.27 23.70 -29.98
C HIS A 6 51.32 22.50 -30.03
N LYS A 7 51.70 21.44 -30.75
CA LYS A 7 50.96 20.18 -30.66
C LYS A 7 51.01 19.73 -29.21
N PRO A 8 49.86 19.49 -28.54
CA PRO A 8 49.86 18.98 -27.17
C PRO A 8 50.68 17.69 -27.16
N ARG A 9 51.59 17.56 -26.18
CA ARG A 9 52.39 16.35 -26.03
C ARG A 9 51.44 15.17 -25.81
N LYS A 10 51.70 14.03 -26.46
CA LYS A 10 50.84 12.83 -26.41
C LYS A 10 50.43 12.44 -24.97
N TRP A 11 51.33 12.60 -23.99
CA TRP A 11 51.05 12.33 -22.58
C TRP A 11 49.95 13.24 -21.98
N VAL A 12 49.82 14.49 -22.41
CA VAL A 12 48.74 15.39 -21.97
C VAL A 12 47.40 14.91 -22.50
N GLN A 13 47.35 14.36 -23.72
CA GLN A 13 46.13 13.77 -24.27
C GLN A 13 45.77 12.47 -23.55
N ILE A 14 46.74 11.61 -23.24
CA ILE A 14 46.53 10.40 -22.43
C ILE A 14 45.99 10.76 -21.05
N ILE A 15 46.61 11.72 -20.35
CA ILE A 15 46.12 12.16 -19.03
C ILE A 15 44.70 12.72 -19.14
N LYS A 16 44.39 13.54 -20.15
CA LYS A 16 43.02 14.06 -20.33
C LYS A 16 42.00 12.95 -20.58
N VAL A 17 42.35 11.96 -21.39
CA VAL A 17 41.50 10.78 -21.60
C VAL A 17 41.32 10.05 -20.27
N CYS A 18 42.40 9.70 -19.57
CA CYS A 18 42.32 9.01 -18.28
C CYS A 18 41.53 9.79 -17.23
N VAL A 19 41.70 11.11 -17.11
CA VAL A 19 40.96 11.96 -16.16
C VAL A 19 39.46 11.97 -16.45
N VAL A 20 39.04 11.79 -17.71
CA VAL A 20 37.61 11.73 -18.09
C VAL A 20 37.08 10.30 -18.03
N THR A 21 37.83 9.31 -18.53
CA THR A 21 37.36 7.93 -18.66
C THR A 21 37.47 7.15 -17.35
N LEU A 22 38.49 7.41 -16.53
CA LEU A 22 38.67 6.68 -15.28
C LEU A 22 37.50 6.91 -14.31
N PRO A 23 36.99 8.13 -14.09
CA PRO A 23 35.79 8.33 -13.29
C PRO A 23 34.57 7.60 -13.85
N ILE A 24 34.36 7.61 -15.17
CA ILE A 24 33.22 6.90 -15.80
C ILE A 24 33.35 5.39 -15.59
N ILE A 25 34.53 4.81 -15.83
CA ILE A 25 34.80 3.38 -15.62
C ILE A 25 34.58 3.03 -14.15
N LEU A 26 35.07 3.84 -13.21
CA LEU A 26 34.89 3.62 -11.78
C LEU A 26 33.41 3.69 -11.39
N VAL A 27 32.65 4.66 -11.90
CA VAL A 27 31.19 4.79 -11.68
C VAL A 27 30.43 3.61 -12.30
N SER A 28 30.84 3.12 -13.49
CA SER A 28 30.21 1.96 -14.11
C SER A 28 30.50 0.66 -13.36
N LEU A 29 31.76 0.42 -12.96
CA LEU A 29 32.12 -0.73 -12.13
C LEU A 29 31.40 -0.67 -10.78
N PHE A 30 31.28 0.53 -10.21
CA PHE A 30 30.49 0.78 -9.01
C PHE A 30 29.01 0.41 -9.20
N ALA A 31 28.36 0.92 -10.26
CA ALA A 31 26.96 0.61 -10.54
C ALA A 31 26.74 -0.90 -10.74
N VAL A 32 27.70 -1.60 -11.36
CA VAL A 32 27.66 -3.06 -11.52
C VAL A 32 27.79 -3.77 -10.17
N ASP A 33 28.71 -3.35 -9.30
CA ASP A 33 28.89 -3.98 -7.98
C ASP A 33 27.71 -3.72 -7.04
N VAL A 34 27.19 -2.49 -7.01
CA VAL A 34 25.96 -2.12 -6.28
C VAL A 34 24.79 -2.96 -6.77
N LYS A 35 24.58 -3.03 -8.09
CA LYS A 35 23.54 -3.87 -8.66
C LYS A 35 23.71 -5.33 -8.26
N ARG A 36 24.92 -5.89 -8.34
CA ARG A 36 25.18 -7.27 -7.94
C ARG A 36 24.84 -7.49 -6.46
N LYS A 37 25.26 -6.59 -5.57
CA LYS A 37 24.94 -6.69 -4.13
C LYS A 37 23.44 -6.61 -3.88
N PHE A 38 22.72 -5.68 -4.52
CA PHE A 38 21.25 -5.66 -4.44
C PHE A 38 20.60 -6.92 -5.00
N ASN A 39 21.12 -7.47 -6.09
CA ASN A 39 20.64 -8.72 -6.63
C ASN A 39 20.85 -9.87 -5.65
N ASP A 40 22.03 -9.97 -5.04
CA ASP A 40 22.35 -11.00 -4.05
C ASP A 40 21.50 -10.82 -2.78
N LEU A 41 21.24 -9.57 -2.38
CA LEU A 41 20.35 -9.22 -1.28
C LEU A 41 18.94 -9.70 -1.56
N ALA A 42 18.35 -9.37 -2.69
CA ALA A 42 16.98 -9.74 -2.99
C ALA A 42 16.86 -11.11 -3.68
N ALA A 43 17.93 -11.88 -3.84
CA ALA A 43 17.86 -13.22 -4.44
C ALA A 43 16.92 -14.14 -3.63
N PHE A 44 16.80 -13.90 -2.32
CA PHE A 44 15.89 -14.66 -1.46
C PHE A 44 14.41 -14.51 -1.84
N THR A 45 14.03 -13.51 -2.64
CA THR A 45 12.64 -13.33 -3.07
C THR A 45 12.25 -14.23 -4.23
N GLN A 46 13.23 -14.70 -5.01
CA GLN A 46 12.99 -15.48 -6.23
C GLN A 46 13.41 -16.94 -6.09
N GLU A 47 14.27 -17.26 -5.12
CA GLU A 47 14.87 -18.59 -4.99
C GLU A 47 14.10 -19.56 -4.08
N TYR A 48 13.17 -19.06 -3.26
CA TYR A 48 12.55 -19.85 -2.19
C TYR A 48 11.03 -19.94 -2.32
N GLU A 49 10.59 -20.88 -3.14
CA GLU A 49 9.17 -21.19 -3.29
C GLU A 49 8.55 -21.69 -1.97
N PRO A 50 7.31 -21.29 -1.65
CA PRO A 50 6.57 -21.83 -0.50
C PRO A 50 6.37 -23.34 -0.61
N ASP A 51 6.67 -24.09 0.46
CA ASP A 51 6.48 -25.56 0.49
C ASP A 51 5.01 -25.93 0.79
N PRO A 52 4.24 -26.42 -0.20
CA PRO A 52 2.82 -26.71 -0.01
C PRO A 52 2.55 -27.90 0.91
N SER A 53 3.57 -28.69 1.25
CA SER A 53 3.46 -29.79 2.22
C SER A 53 3.33 -29.30 3.66
N SER A 54 3.76 -28.06 3.91
CA SER A 54 3.69 -27.40 5.23
C SER A 54 2.38 -26.62 5.47
N PHE A 55 1.54 -26.51 4.44
CA PHE A 55 0.34 -25.67 4.48
C PHE A 55 -0.79 -26.26 5.33
N ILE A 56 -1.37 -25.43 6.19
CA ILE A 56 -2.58 -25.70 6.95
C ILE A 56 -3.78 -25.67 5.99
N ASN A 57 -4.66 -26.68 6.09
CA ASN A 57 -5.87 -26.70 5.28
C ASN A 57 -6.83 -25.58 5.71
N GLY A 58 -7.38 -24.84 4.74
CA GLY A 58 -8.39 -23.83 4.99
C GLY A 58 -9.61 -24.38 5.72
N ASN A 59 -9.97 -23.76 6.84
CA ASN A 59 -11.24 -23.98 7.55
C ASN A 59 -12.14 -22.76 7.34
N TYR A 60 -12.97 -22.81 6.30
CA TYR A 60 -13.83 -21.70 5.89
C TYR A 60 -14.91 -21.36 6.92
N THR A 61 -15.32 -22.32 7.75
CA THR A 61 -16.20 -22.04 8.91
C THR A 61 -15.45 -21.16 9.91
N ARG A 62 -14.21 -21.53 10.27
CA ARG A 62 -13.39 -20.74 11.20
C ARG A 62 -13.04 -19.37 10.63
N PHE A 63 -12.78 -19.27 9.33
CA PHE A 63 -12.59 -17.97 8.67
C PHE A 63 -13.81 -17.06 8.79
N ALA A 64 -15.02 -17.60 8.65
CA ALA A 64 -16.24 -16.83 8.83
C ALA A 64 -16.38 -16.30 10.27
N GLU A 65 -16.09 -17.13 11.28
CA GLU A 65 -16.10 -16.72 12.69
C GLU A 65 -15.09 -15.58 12.97
N MET A 66 -13.88 -15.69 12.43
CA MET A 66 -12.86 -14.65 12.57
C MET A 66 -13.28 -13.35 11.85
N ALA A 67 -13.84 -13.46 10.64
CA ALA A 67 -14.32 -12.31 9.89
C ALA A 67 -15.47 -11.59 10.60
N GLU A 68 -16.45 -12.32 11.13
CA GLU A 68 -17.56 -11.75 11.90
C GLU A 68 -17.06 -11.02 13.16
N TYR A 69 -16.07 -11.61 13.86
CA TYR A 69 -15.43 -10.97 14.98
C TYR A 69 -14.76 -9.64 14.58
N TYR A 70 -13.86 -9.67 13.59
CA TYR A 70 -13.15 -8.46 13.16
C TYR A 70 -14.09 -7.40 12.59
N ASP A 71 -15.09 -7.76 11.79
CA ASP A 71 -16.09 -6.82 11.27
C ASP A 71 -16.87 -6.13 12.40
N SER A 72 -17.22 -6.87 13.46
CA SER A 72 -17.92 -6.31 14.62
C SER A 72 -17.04 -5.32 15.39
N ARG A 73 -15.76 -5.68 15.62
CA ARG A 73 -14.78 -4.81 16.26
C ARG A 73 -14.50 -3.57 15.43
N PHE A 74 -14.37 -3.75 14.12
CA PHE A 74 -14.10 -2.67 13.18
C PHE A 74 -15.15 -1.57 13.29
N GLU A 75 -16.43 -1.94 13.30
CA GLU A 75 -17.48 -0.95 13.43
C GLU A 75 -17.57 -0.33 14.83
N GLU A 76 -17.38 -1.13 15.88
CA GLU A 76 -17.51 -0.64 17.25
C GLU A 76 -16.38 0.31 17.65
N PHE A 77 -15.15 0.05 17.20
CA PHE A 77 -13.96 0.75 17.67
C PHE A 77 -13.16 1.44 16.57
N HIS A 78 -13.10 0.93 15.35
CA HIS A 78 -12.12 1.38 14.36
C HIS A 78 -12.67 2.35 13.31
N MET A 79 -13.89 2.90 13.50
CA MET A 79 -14.45 3.88 12.57
C MET A 79 -15.09 5.13 13.22
N PRO A 80 -14.47 5.74 14.25
CA PRO A 80 -15.09 6.79 15.07
C PRO A 80 -15.45 8.06 14.29
N LEU A 81 -14.71 8.37 13.22
CA LEU A 81 -14.94 9.52 12.32
C LEU A 81 -15.47 9.09 10.94
N ASN A 82 -16.06 7.89 10.86
CA ASN A 82 -16.35 7.21 9.60
C ASN A 82 -15.11 7.02 8.70
N MET A 83 -13.92 7.00 9.31
CA MET A 83 -12.64 6.69 8.67
C MET A 83 -12.00 5.59 9.50
N SER A 84 -11.22 4.72 8.86
CA SER A 84 -10.51 3.67 9.59
C SER A 84 -9.44 4.27 10.50
N THR A 85 -9.37 3.78 11.73
CA THR A 85 -8.34 4.12 12.73
C THR A 85 -7.96 2.89 13.52
N ASP A 86 -6.77 2.91 14.12
CA ASP A 86 -6.43 1.94 15.16
C ASP A 86 -6.85 2.43 16.53
N THR A 87 -7.01 1.51 17.47
CA THR A 87 -7.61 1.81 18.77
C THR A 87 -6.68 1.40 19.89
N VAL A 88 -6.43 2.34 20.80
CA VAL A 88 -5.75 2.08 22.06
C VAL A 88 -6.79 2.05 23.17
N PHE A 89 -6.73 1.01 24.01
CA PHE A 89 -7.66 0.77 25.08
C PHE A 89 -7.00 0.93 26.45
N THR A 90 -7.82 1.30 27.44
CA THR A 90 -7.38 1.58 28.80
C THR A 90 -6.89 0.33 29.56
N ASP A 91 -7.27 -0.87 29.12
CA ASP A 91 -6.92 -2.14 29.77
C ASP A 91 -7.05 -3.37 28.85
N ASN A 92 -6.71 -4.54 29.39
CA ASN A 92 -6.73 -5.85 28.73
C ASN A 92 -8.13 -6.35 28.30
N SER A 93 -9.22 -5.79 28.80
CA SER A 93 -10.56 -6.14 28.30
C SER A 93 -10.80 -5.56 26.92
N CYS A 94 -10.12 -4.45 26.62
CA CYS A 94 -10.24 -3.66 25.40
C CYS A 94 -11.69 -3.40 25.00
N THR A 95 -12.42 -2.92 26.01
CA THR A 95 -13.81 -2.49 25.94
C THR A 95 -13.95 -0.97 26.08
N THR A 96 -12.99 -0.32 26.74
CA THR A 96 -12.97 1.13 26.94
C THR A 96 -11.81 1.74 26.15
N VAL A 97 -12.16 2.55 25.16
CA VAL A 97 -11.19 3.28 24.33
C VAL A 97 -10.50 4.34 25.19
N ASP A 98 -9.17 4.38 25.11
CA ASP A 98 -8.34 5.47 25.63
C ASP A 98 -8.23 6.56 24.57
N TYR A 99 -7.66 6.22 23.40
CA TYR A 99 -7.57 7.11 22.25
C TYR A 99 -7.48 6.33 20.93
N TYR A 100 -7.63 7.04 19.81
CA TYR A 100 -7.49 6.49 18.46
C TYR A 100 -6.14 6.90 17.85
N GLN A 101 -5.44 5.93 17.25
CA GLN A 101 -4.14 6.13 16.59
C GLN A 101 -4.30 6.06 15.05
N TYR A 102 -3.24 6.47 14.33
CA TYR A 102 -3.19 6.50 12.86
C TYR A 102 -4.32 7.30 12.19
N SER A 103 -4.80 8.35 12.88
CA SER A 103 -5.72 9.34 12.29
C SER A 103 -5.04 10.22 11.22
N ASP A 104 -3.79 9.97 10.87
CA ASP A 104 -3.02 10.74 9.91
C ASP A 104 -2.68 10.01 8.61
N ASN A 105 -3.10 8.75 8.44
CA ASN A 105 -3.03 8.02 7.18
C ASN A 105 -4.42 7.49 6.76
N THR A 106 -5.47 8.26 7.06
CA THR A 106 -6.83 7.72 6.97
C THR A 106 -7.29 7.46 5.54
N GLY A 107 -6.70 8.12 4.53
CA GLY A 107 -7.00 7.89 3.12
C GLY A 107 -6.56 6.50 2.67
N GLN A 108 -5.36 6.09 3.09
CA GLN A 108 -4.81 4.76 2.86
C GLN A 108 -5.74 3.68 3.46
N TRP A 109 -5.96 3.76 4.78
CA TRP A 109 -6.69 2.73 5.53
C TRP A 109 -8.16 2.64 5.21
N THR A 110 -8.82 3.79 5.08
CA THR A 110 -10.25 3.83 4.75
C THR A 110 -10.49 3.26 3.35
N GLY A 111 -9.55 3.48 2.43
CA GLY A 111 -9.57 2.89 1.09
C GLY A 111 -9.50 1.36 1.08
N LEU A 112 -8.61 0.78 1.87
CA LEU A 112 -8.54 -0.67 2.07
C LEU A 112 -9.78 -1.23 2.77
N ALA A 113 -10.23 -0.57 3.83
CA ALA A 113 -11.47 -0.92 4.54
C ALA A 113 -12.62 -1.02 3.56
N ILE A 114 -12.78 0.00 2.72
CA ILE A 114 -13.81 0.03 1.67
C ILE A 114 -13.64 -1.12 0.70
N THR A 115 -12.40 -1.46 0.31
CA THR A 115 -12.14 -2.61 -0.56
C THR A 115 -12.67 -3.90 0.09
N ALA A 116 -12.36 -4.16 1.36
CA ALA A 116 -12.87 -5.31 2.10
C ALA A 116 -14.42 -5.33 2.14
N TRP A 117 -15.04 -4.21 2.51
CA TRP A 117 -16.50 -4.11 2.61
C TRP A 117 -17.21 -4.18 1.26
N VAL A 118 -16.61 -3.69 0.17
CA VAL A 118 -17.12 -3.88 -1.19
C VAL A 118 -17.09 -5.35 -1.57
N TYR A 119 -16.03 -6.09 -1.22
CA TYR A 119 -15.97 -7.52 -1.46
C TYR A 119 -16.92 -8.34 -0.57
N LYS A 120 -17.20 -7.90 0.67
CA LYS A 120 -18.30 -8.43 1.48
C LYS A 120 -19.66 -8.19 0.82
N TYR A 121 -19.88 -7.00 0.26
CA TYR A 121 -21.07 -6.68 -0.54
C TYR A 121 -21.20 -7.57 -1.79
N LEU A 122 -20.11 -7.83 -2.50
CA LEU A 122 -20.08 -8.76 -3.65
C LEU A 122 -20.37 -10.20 -3.22
N THR A 123 -19.84 -10.64 -2.08
CA THR A 123 -20.15 -11.93 -1.46
C THR A 123 -21.65 -12.05 -1.20
N ALA A 124 -22.24 -11.02 -0.58
CA ALA A 124 -23.67 -10.98 -0.28
C ALA A 124 -24.55 -11.07 -1.55
N ILE A 125 -24.15 -10.42 -2.65
CA ILE A 125 -24.83 -10.56 -3.93
C ILE A 125 -24.72 -11.98 -4.46
N ARG A 126 -23.50 -12.53 -4.50
CA ARG A 126 -23.22 -13.87 -5.02
C ARG A 126 -24.01 -14.94 -4.27
N GLU A 127 -24.11 -14.81 -2.95
CA GLU A 127 -24.77 -15.77 -2.06
C GLU A 127 -26.27 -15.46 -1.86
N ASN A 128 -26.77 -14.38 -2.46
CA ASN A 128 -28.14 -13.89 -2.29
C ASN A 128 -28.51 -13.66 -0.81
N ASP A 129 -27.57 -13.15 -0.02
CA ASP A 129 -27.74 -12.78 1.39
C ASP A 129 -28.13 -11.30 1.51
N LEU A 130 -29.43 -11.05 1.70
CA LEU A 130 -29.95 -9.69 1.85
C LEU A 130 -29.49 -8.99 3.13
N SER A 131 -29.25 -9.74 4.21
CA SER A 131 -28.83 -9.17 5.50
C SER A 131 -27.40 -8.68 5.39
N MET A 132 -26.49 -9.52 4.90
CA MET A 132 -25.10 -9.15 4.65
C MET A 132 -25.01 -7.99 3.65
N LYS A 133 -25.81 -8.00 2.58
CA LYS A 133 -25.83 -6.90 1.60
C LYS A 133 -26.20 -5.56 2.26
N THR A 134 -27.24 -5.57 3.09
CA THR A 134 -27.73 -4.36 3.78
C THR A 134 -26.70 -3.86 4.78
N ASP A 135 -26.09 -4.77 5.53
CA ASP A 135 -25.03 -4.49 6.47
C ASP A 135 -23.79 -3.87 5.79
N SER A 136 -23.29 -4.51 4.74
CA SER A 136 -22.14 -4.00 3.99
C SER A 136 -22.41 -2.62 3.39
N LEU A 137 -23.58 -2.40 2.79
CA LEU A 137 -23.94 -1.09 2.25
C LEU A 137 -23.98 0.00 3.33
N ARG A 138 -24.45 -0.32 4.54
CA ARG A 138 -24.48 0.63 5.66
C ARG A 138 -23.07 1.05 6.06
N VAL A 139 -22.13 0.09 6.15
CA VAL A 139 -20.73 0.38 6.50
C VAL A 139 -20.00 1.10 5.36
N ILE A 140 -20.21 0.69 4.10
CA ILE A 140 -19.67 1.39 2.92
C ILE A 140 -20.13 2.85 2.91
N ARG A 141 -21.40 3.14 3.17
CA ARG A 141 -21.91 4.53 3.23
C ARG A 141 -21.19 5.37 4.28
N LYS A 142 -20.92 4.80 5.47
CA LYS A 142 -20.13 5.48 6.51
C LYS A 142 -18.72 5.79 5.98
N LEU A 143 -17.97 4.75 5.61
CA LEU A 143 -16.58 4.90 5.15
C LEU A 143 -16.45 5.85 3.95
N PHE A 144 -17.37 5.73 2.99
CA PHE A 144 -17.37 6.56 1.80
C PHE A 144 -17.74 8.02 2.10
N HIS A 145 -18.61 8.26 3.09
CA HIS A 145 -18.82 9.60 3.62
C HIS A 145 -17.53 10.16 4.24
N GLY A 146 -16.84 9.38 5.08
CA GLY A 146 -15.54 9.78 5.65
C GLY A 146 -14.51 10.14 4.58
N MET A 147 -14.37 9.30 3.55
CA MET A 147 -13.48 9.56 2.42
C MET A 147 -13.91 10.81 1.62
N SER A 148 -15.21 11.02 1.40
CA SER A 148 -15.71 12.23 0.71
C SER A 148 -15.36 13.51 1.47
N MET A 149 -15.36 13.46 2.80
CA MET A 149 -15.03 14.59 3.66
C MET A 149 -13.54 14.94 3.63
N GLN A 150 -12.66 13.98 3.31
CA GLN A 150 -11.23 14.26 3.06
C GLN A 150 -11.01 15.20 1.86
N LEU A 151 -11.94 15.22 0.89
CA LEU A 151 -11.95 16.23 -0.18
C LEU A 151 -12.81 17.45 0.19
N ALA A 152 -13.99 17.24 0.78
CA ALA A 152 -14.94 18.33 0.97
C ALA A 152 -14.45 19.37 1.99
N VAL A 153 -13.87 18.93 3.11
CA VAL A 153 -13.44 19.81 4.21
C VAL A 153 -12.36 20.81 3.78
N PRO A 154 -11.22 20.39 3.17
CA PRO A 154 -10.20 21.35 2.75
C PRO A 154 -10.67 22.29 1.64
N ASN A 155 -11.54 21.81 0.73
CA ASN A 155 -11.89 22.54 -0.50
C ASN A 155 -13.23 23.30 -0.43
N GLY A 156 -14.06 23.06 0.58
CA GLY A 156 -15.36 23.70 0.76
C GLY A 156 -16.53 23.01 0.05
N GLY A 157 -16.32 21.85 -0.57
CA GLY A 157 -17.32 21.09 -1.30
C GLY A 157 -16.73 19.97 -2.17
N LEU A 158 -17.61 19.30 -2.92
CA LEU A 158 -17.26 18.23 -3.86
C LEU A 158 -17.60 18.63 -5.29
N GLY A 159 -16.74 18.26 -6.24
CA GLY A 159 -16.88 18.58 -7.67
C GLY A 159 -15.70 19.41 -8.20
N SER A 160 -15.52 19.42 -9.52
CA SER A 160 -14.38 20.12 -10.15
C SER A 160 -14.42 21.65 -10.05
N GLU A 161 -15.53 22.24 -9.60
CA GLU A 161 -15.62 23.66 -9.28
C GLU A 161 -14.90 24.04 -7.97
N TYR A 162 -14.54 23.06 -7.13
CA TYR A 162 -13.75 23.24 -5.91
C TYR A 162 -12.28 22.86 -6.16
N GLY A 163 -11.38 23.26 -5.25
CA GLY A 163 -9.99 22.80 -5.28
C GLY A 163 -9.88 21.28 -5.10
N GLY A 164 -8.71 20.67 -5.32
CA GLY A 164 -8.52 19.22 -5.15
C GLY A 164 -7.46 18.85 -4.12
N ILE A 165 -7.37 19.58 -3.01
CA ILE A 165 -6.53 19.16 -1.88
C ILE A 165 -7.19 17.94 -1.23
N LEU A 166 -6.47 16.82 -1.16
CA LEU A 166 -6.88 15.67 -0.36
C LEU A 166 -6.32 15.84 1.05
N ALA A 167 -7.16 15.76 2.08
CA ALA A 167 -6.71 15.74 3.47
C ALA A 167 -6.26 14.33 3.89
N ARG A 168 -5.23 14.24 4.73
CA ARG A 168 -4.80 13.02 5.43
C ARG A 168 -5.82 12.49 6.43
N GLY A 169 -6.75 13.36 6.82
CA GLY A 169 -7.81 13.11 7.79
C GLY A 169 -8.52 14.41 8.17
N TRP A 170 -9.67 14.27 8.82
CA TRP A 170 -10.53 15.38 9.20
C TRP A 170 -11.30 15.07 10.48
N ALA A 171 -11.77 16.11 11.17
CA ALA A 171 -12.61 15.97 12.34
C ALA A 171 -13.67 17.08 12.43
N ASP A 172 -14.88 16.67 12.80
CA ASP A 172 -15.95 17.57 13.22
C ASP A 172 -15.61 18.14 14.61
N PRO A 173 -15.76 19.46 14.86
CA PRO A 173 -15.55 20.04 16.20
C PRO A 173 -16.42 19.42 17.30
N ALA A 174 -17.59 18.86 16.96
CA ALA A 174 -18.43 18.13 17.90
C ALA A 174 -17.78 16.82 18.39
N LEU A 175 -16.79 16.32 17.66
CA LEU A 175 -16.06 15.08 17.90
C LEU A 175 -14.65 15.34 18.46
N ARG A 176 -14.41 16.53 19.02
CA ARG A 176 -13.10 16.91 19.56
C ARG A 176 -12.58 15.93 20.60
N ASN A 177 -13.45 15.37 21.44
CA ASN A 177 -13.08 14.43 22.50
C ASN A 177 -12.58 13.06 21.99
N ILE A 178 -12.94 12.67 20.76
CA ILE A 178 -12.47 11.43 20.15
C ILE A 178 -11.30 11.67 19.18
N SER A 179 -10.97 12.92 18.89
CA SER A 179 -10.03 13.28 17.82
C SER A 179 -9.18 14.48 18.21
N GLU A 180 -8.81 14.53 19.50
CA GLU A 180 -8.15 15.68 20.11
C GLU A 180 -6.93 16.15 19.32
N PHE A 181 -6.18 15.20 18.74
CA PHE A 181 -5.02 15.43 17.89
C PHE A 181 -5.22 16.53 16.82
N TYR A 182 -6.35 16.56 16.10
CA TYR A 182 -6.61 17.59 15.07
C TYR A 182 -6.85 19.00 15.65
N PHE A 183 -7.13 19.08 16.95
CA PHE A 183 -7.45 20.30 17.70
C PHE A 183 -6.37 20.68 18.71
N GLN A 184 -5.25 19.96 18.74
CA GLN A 184 -4.10 20.33 19.56
C GLN A 184 -3.26 21.37 18.82
N ASP A 185 -3.10 22.55 19.43
CA ASP A 185 -2.15 23.58 18.98
C ASP A 185 -0.73 23.10 19.30
N THR A 186 -0.14 22.32 18.41
CA THR A 186 1.10 21.61 18.68
C THR A 186 2.30 22.45 18.30
N ASN A 187 2.63 23.38 19.20
CA ASN A 187 3.94 24.05 19.25
C ASN A 187 4.91 23.29 20.18
N LEU A 188 4.64 22.01 20.47
CA LEU A 188 5.22 21.32 21.62
C LEU A 188 6.68 20.90 21.46
N ASN A 189 7.29 20.98 20.27
CA ASN A 189 8.72 20.62 20.09
C ASN A 189 9.47 21.34 18.94
N ASN A 190 8.97 22.45 18.36
CA ASN A 190 9.49 23.01 17.09
C ASN A 190 9.59 21.96 15.96
N ASP A 191 8.75 20.93 16.01
CA ASP A 191 8.66 19.92 14.98
C ASP A 191 7.55 20.34 14.01
N ASP A 192 7.93 20.85 12.85
CA ASP A 192 7.02 21.40 11.84
C ASP A 192 5.95 20.40 11.36
N ARG A 193 6.09 19.09 11.66
CA ARG A 193 5.07 18.06 11.41
C ARG A 193 3.73 18.36 12.10
N TYR A 194 3.75 19.17 13.16
CA TYR A 194 2.58 19.57 13.93
C TYR A 194 1.89 20.86 13.43
N THR A 195 2.48 21.54 12.44
CA THR A 195 1.89 22.73 11.78
C THR A 195 0.89 22.38 10.67
N GLN A 196 0.55 21.10 10.52
CA GLN A 196 -0.22 20.55 9.40
C GLN A 196 -1.75 20.50 9.65
N HIS A 197 -2.25 21.06 10.76
CA HIS A 197 -3.68 21.10 11.05
C HIS A 197 -4.31 22.44 10.68
N HIS A 198 -5.35 22.38 9.86
CA HIS A 198 -5.99 23.55 9.26
C HIS A 198 -7.49 23.57 9.53
N ASN A 199 -8.09 24.76 9.48
CA ASN A 199 -9.54 24.88 9.43
C ASN A 199 -10.03 24.47 8.04
N GLY A 200 -11.22 23.89 7.97
CA GLY A 200 -11.90 23.65 6.69
C GLY A 200 -12.27 24.94 5.98
N THR A 201 -12.80 24.80 4.77
CA THR A 201 -13.20 25.90 3.90
C THR A 201 -14.72 25.97 3.77
N GLY A 202 -15.26 27.17 3.55
CA GLY A 202 -16.68 27.36 3.24
C GLY A 202 -17.62 26.82 4.34
N PRO A 203 -18.62 25.97 4.00
CA PRO A 203 -19.52 25.36 4.98
C PRO A 203 -18.82 24.53 6.06
N TYR A 204 -17.59 24.09 5.82
CA TYR A 204 -16.78 23.30 6.74
C TYR A 204 -15.78 24.14 7.53
N SER A 205 -15.94 25.47 7.59
CA SER A 205 -15.00 26.39 8.24
C SER A 205 -14.73 26.10 9.74
N ASN A 206 -15.64 25.39 10.41
CA ASN A 206 -15.49 24.96 11.80
C ASN A 206 -14.85 23.55 11.95
N PHE A 207 -14.69 22.80 10.87
CA PHE A 207 -14.02 21.50 10.85
C PHE A 207 -12.50 21.68 10.88
N ARG A 208 -11.80 20.62 11.31
CA ARG A 208 -10.34 20.53 11.24
C ARG A 208 -9.94 19.46 10.26
N TRP A 209 -8.81 19.64 9.60
CA TRP A 209 -8.22 18.63 8.72
C TRP A 209 -6.70 18.70 8.77
N ARG A 210 -6.05 17.59 8.39
CA ARG A 210 -4.59 17.49 8.30
C ARG A 210 -4.12 17.50 6.85
N GLY A 211 -3.18 18.39 6.52
CA GLY A 211 -2.57 18.51 5.19
C GLY A 211 -1.34 17.64 4.98
N TYR A 212 -0.52 18.01 4.00
CA TYR A 212 0.72 17.30 3.63
C TYR A 212 0.53 15.82 3.26
N THR A 213 -0.49 15.56 2.44
CA THR A 213 -0.88 14.21 1.99
C THR A 213 0.19 13.59 1.09
N SER A 214 0.61 12.38 1.45
CA SER A 214 1.60 11.57 0.75
C SER A 214 0.94 10.63 -0.28
N LEU A 215 1.76 9.87 -1.03
CA LEU A 215 1.29 9.06 -2.15
C LEU A 215 0.55 7.77 -1.70
N ASP A 216 0.93 7.23 -0.55
CA ASP A 216 0.23 6.18 0.22
C ASP A 216 -1.26 6.49 0.43
N GLU A 217 -1.59 7.71 0.85
CA GLU A 217 -2.96 8.18 1.06
C GLU A 217 -3.77 8.16 -0.25
N TYR A 218 -3.14 8.60 -1.34
CA TYR A 218 -3.75 8.52 -2.66
C TYR A 218 -3.93 7.08 -3.13
N SER A 219 -3.08 6.13 -2.72
CA SER A 219 -3.23 4.72 -3.08
C SER A 219 -4.57 4.19 -2.57
N GLY A 220 -4.78 4.29 -1.25
CA GLY A 220 -6.01 3.83 -0.62
C GLY A 220 -7.21 4.61 -1.12
N PHE A 221 -7.12 5.94 -1.18
CA PHE A 221 -8.21 6.79 -1.64
C PHE A 221 -8.66 6.41 -3.05
N LEU A 222 -7.74 6.31 -4.01
CA LEU A 222 -8.05 5.97 -5.40
C LEU A 222 -8.52 4.52 -5.52
N GLY A 223 -7.91 3.58 -4.80
CA GLY A 223 -8.32 2.18 -4.80
C GLY A 223 -9.74 2.00 -4.25
N GLY A 224 -10.04 2.54 -3.07
CA GLY A 224 -11.37 2.52 -2.46
C GLY A 224 -12.43 3.18 -3.35
N LEU A 225 -12.14 4.37 -3.89
CA LEU A 225 -13.01 5.07 -4.83
C LEU A 225 -13.28 4.22 -6.09
N SER A 226 -12.26 3.53 -6.61
CA SER A 226 -12.38 2.66 -7.79
C SER A 226 -13.32 1.49 -7.56
N PHE A 227 -13.17 0.77 -6.45
CA PHE A 227 -14.01 -0.39 -6.14
C PHE A 227 -15.45 0.00 -5.85
N VAL A 228 -15.67 1.09 -5.12
CA VAL A 228 -17.01 1.63 -4.89
C VAL A 228 -17.68 2.01 -6.21
N TYR A 229 -16.99 2.79 -7.05
CA TYR A 229 -17.55 3.24 -8.33
C TYR A 229 -17.89 2.06 -9.26
N LYS A 230 -17.00 1.06 -9.33
CA LYS A 230 -17.19 -0.13 -10.18
C LYS A 230 -18.34 -1.01 -9.71
N TYR A 231 -18.45 -1.29 -8.40
CA TYR A 231 -19.29 -2.38 -7.90
C TYR A 231 -20.56 -1.94 -7.16
N VAL A 232 -20.57 -0.74 -6.56
CA VAL A 232 -21.69 -0.30 -5.71
C VAL A 232 -22.59 0.66 -6.47
N GLN A 233 -23.68 0.13 -7.05
CA GLN A 233 -24.57 0.87 -7.95
C GLN A 233 -25.67 1.70 -7.25
N GLU A 234 -25.50 1.99 -5.96
CA GLU A 234 -26.46 2.79 -5.19
C GLU A 234 -26.43 4.27 -5.65
N PRO A 235 -27.58 4.91 -5.96
CA PRO A 235 -27.59 6.23 -6.60
C PRO A 235 -26.88 7.35 -5.81
N ASP A 236 -27.01 7.34 -4.48
CA ASP A 236 -26.39 8.31 -3.58
C ASP A 236 -24.85 8.18 -3.57
N ILE A 237 -24.36 6.94 -3.56
CA ILE A 237 -22.94 6.62 -3.62
C ILE A 237 -22.37 6.98 -5.00
N GLN A 238 -23.06 6.60 -6.07
CA GLN A 238 -22.63 6.88 -7.44
C GLN A 238 -22.56 8.38 -7.75
N ALA A 239 -23.54 9.16 -7.27
CA ALA A 239 -23.52 10.62 -7.41
C ALA A 239 -22.30 11.23 -6.70
N THR A 240 -22.03 10.81 -5.47
CA THR A 240 -20.88 11.29 -4.69
C THR A 240 -19.55 10.87 -5.32
N ALA A 241 -19.42 9.61 -5.77
CA ALA A 241 -18.22 9.10 -6.42
C ALA A 241 -17.88 9.88 -7.69
N LYS A 242 -18.87 10.22 -8.52
CA LYS A 242 -18.65 11.04 -9.71
C LYS A 242 -18.09 12.42 -9.36
N LEU A 243 -18.64 13.09 -8.34
CA LEU A 243 -18.11 14.40 -7.91
C LEU A 243 -16.66 14.30 -7.44
N MET A 244 -16.33 13.28 -6.63
CA MET A 244 -14.96 13.04 -6.16
C MET A 244 -14.01 12.75 -7.32
N ILE A 245 -14.41 11.88 -8.27
CA ILE A 245 -13.62 11.54 -9.46
C ILE A 245 -13.34 12.78 -10.30
N ASP A 246 -14.36 13.59 -10.59
CA ASP A 246 -14.23 14.80 -11.40
C ASP A 246 -13.27 15.81 -10.75
N GLN A 247 -13.40 16.01 -9.43
CA GLN A 247 -12.54 16.90 -8.64
C GLN A 247 -11.08 16.45 -8.65
N VAL A 248 -10.81 15.17 -8.39
CA VAL A 248 -9.45 14.62 -8.37
C VAL A 248 -8.81 14.67 -9.76
N ALA A 249 -9.52 14.20 -10.79
CA ALA A 249 -9.01 14.20 -12.15
C ALA A 249 -8.79 15.61 -12.69
N HIS A 250 -9.70 16.55 -12.42
CA HIS A 250 -9.53 17.95 -12.80
C HIS A 250 -8.31 18.56 -12.10
N ASN A 251 -8.19 18.40 -10.79
CA ASN A 251 -7.10 18.99 -10.02
C ASN A 251 -5.72 18.49 -10.48
N PHE A 252 -5.54 17.18 -10.66
CA PHE A 252 -4.24 16.67 -11.13
C PHE A 252 -3.89 17.11 -12.55
N LEU A 253 -4.88 17.33 -13.43
CA LEU A 253 -4.62 17.91 -14.75
C LEU A 253 -4.16 19.37 -14.64
N GLU A 254 -4.83 20.19 -13.82
CA GLU A 254 -4.48 21.60 -13.59
C GLU A 254 -3.11 21.76 -12.92
N THR A 255 -2.75 20.86 -12.01
CA THR A 255 -1.49 20.93 -11.26
C THR A 255 -0.34 20.19 -11.93
N SER A 256 -0.49 19.76 -13.19
CA SER A 256 0.53 18.99 -13.91
C SER A 256 0.98 17.73 -13.16
N TRP A 257 0.02 17.03 -12.54
CA TRP A 257 0.18 15.79 -11.78
C TRP A 257 0.92 15.96 -10.44
N LEU A 258 0.89 17.15 -9.84
CA LEU A 258 1.51 17.44 -8.55
C LEU A 258 0.47 17.58 -7.44
N GLY A 259 0.76 17.03 -6.26
CA GLY A 259 -0.04 17.24 -5.06
C GLY A 259 0.19 18.64 -4.50
N ILE A 260 -0.91 19.31 -4.12
CA ILE A 260 -0.90 20.68 -3.60
C ILE A 260 -1.33 20.68 -2.14
N ASP A 261 -0.64 21.47 -1.33
CA ASP A 261 -0.92 21.70 0.08
C ASP A 261 -1.73 22.98 0.30
N TRP A 262 -2.22 23.22 1.51
CA TRP A 262 -3.12 24.32 1.85
C TRP A 262 -2.62 25.74 1.49
N HIS A 263 -1.32 25.95 1.47
CA HIS A 263 -0.68 27.21 1.07
C HIS A 263 -0.47 27.36 -0.44
N GLY A 264 -0.87 26.37 -1.25
CA GLY A 264 -0.50 26.26 -2.65
C GLY A 264 0.90 25.69 -2.89
N GLY A 265 1.59 25.25 -1.83
CA GLY A 265 2.88 24.54 -1.92
C GLY A 265 2.72 23.10 -2.41
N LEU A 266 3.83 22.41 -2.69
CA LEU A 266 3.80 21.00 -3.11
C LEU A 266 3.87 20.08 -1.87
N THR A 267 3.11 18.98 -1.86
CA THR A 267 3.14 17.96 -0.77
C THR A 267 4.21 16.87 -0.97
N GLY A 268 5.01 16.97 -2.03
CA GLY A 268 5.94 15.91 -2.46
C GLY A 268 5.30 14.83 -3.34
N VAL A 269 3.96 14.76 -3.39
CA VAL A 269 3.22 13.87 -4.29
C VAL A 269 3.39 14.29 -5.75
N SER A 270 3.73 13.32 -6.59
CA SER A 270 3.85 13.50 -8.03
C SER A 270 3.38 12.23 -8.73
N MET A 271 2.27 12.30 -9.45
CA MET A 271 1.78 11.23 -10.35
C MET A 271 2.32 11.39 -11.77
N LYS A 272 3.15 12.42 -12.01
CA LYS A 272 3.76 12.66 -13.31
C LYS A 272 4.68 11.51 -13.69
N VAL A 273 4.53 11.02 -14.92
CA VAL A 273 5.44 10.02 -15.49
C VAL A 273 6.84 10.60 -15.61
N ARG A 274 7.82 9.84 -15.15
CA ARG A 274 9.24 10.18 -15.23
C ARG A 274 10.00 9.02 -15.86
N PHE A 275 11.22 9.31 -16.30
CA PHE A 275 12.17 8.30 -16.72
C PHE A 275 12.35 7.28 -15.59
N PHE A 276 12.00 6.01 -15.86
CA PHE A 276 11.95 4.92 -14.88
C PHE A 276 10.91 5.08 -13.75
N GLN A 277 9.73 5.65 -14.03
CA GLN A 277 8.60 5.62 -13.09
C GLN A 277 7.30 5.28 -13.81
N SER A 278 6.46 4.48 -13.16
CA SER A 278 5.21 3.96 -13.71
C SER A 278 4.17 5.07 -13.86
N GLY A 279 3.44 5.04 -14.97
CA GLY A 279 2.29 5.92 -15.22
C GLY A 279 0.98 5.42 -14.62
N ALA A 280 0.98 4.30 -13.88
CA ALA A 280 -0.23 3.64 -13.40
C ALA A 280 -1.14 4.57 -12.57
N TRP A 281 -0.55 5.45 -11.74
CA TRP A 281 -1.28 6.41 -10.91
C TRP A 281 -2.11 7.40 -11.74
N ALA A 282 -1.47 8.09 -12.68
CA ALA A 282 -2.15 9.00 -13.58
C ALA A 282 -3.13 8.27 -14.51
N ALA A 283 -2.77 7.07 -14.99
CA ALA A 283 -3.67 6.23 -15.77
C ALA A 283 -4.93 5.86 -14.98
N LEU A 284 -4.82 5.50 -13.70
CA LEU A 284 -5.96 5.20 -12.83
C LEU A 284 -6.89 6.41 -12.66
N VAL A 285 -6.32 7.58 -12.34
CA VAL A 285 -7.09 8.83 -12.21
C VAL A 285 -7.84 9.16 -13.50
N LEU A 286 -7.17 9.09 -14.65
CA LEU A 286 -7.79 9.35 -15.95
C LEU A 286 -8.80 8.28 -16.34
N LYS A 287 -8.57 7.01 -16.01
CA LYS A 287 -9.51 5.93 -16.27
C LYS A 287 -10.80 6.13 -15.47
N LEU A 288 -10.70 6.48 -14.20
CA LEU A 288 -11.84 6.87 -13.38
C LEU A 288 -12.60 8.03 -14.02
N GLY A 289 -11.88 9.09 -14.41
CA GLY A 289 -12.44 10.24 -15.12
C GLY A 289 -13.19 9.83 -16.40
N ALA A 290 -12.58 9.00 -17.24
CA ALA A 290 -13.14 8.53 -18.50
C ALA A 290 -14.39 7.67 -18.29
N LEU A 291 -14.47 6.91 -17.19
CA LEU A 291 -15.67 6.13 -16.85
C LEU A 291 -16.78 7.00 -16.25
N ALA A 292 -16.46 8.06 -15.51
CA ALA A 292 -17.42 8.94 -14.87
C ALA A 292 -17.99 10.03 -15.81
N PHE A 293 -17.13 10.63 -16.62
CA PHE A 293 -17.39 11.73 -17.56
C PHE A 293 -16.63 11.50 -18.88
N PRO A 294 -17.07 10.52 -19.70
CA PRO A 294 -16.37 10.14 -20.93
C PRO A 294 -16.18 11.30 -21.90
N GLU A 295 -17.14 12.22 -21.99
CA GLU A 295 -17.07 13.42 -22.84
C GLU A 295 -15.93 14.38 -22.46
N LYS A 296 -15.50 14.36 -21.20
CA LYS A 296 -14.45 15.25 -20.67
C LYS A 296 -13.08 14.58 -20.68
N TYR A 297 -13.01 13.31 -20.28
CA TYR A 297 -11.73 12.66 -19.98
C TYR A 297 -11.34 11.53 -20.92
N ASN A 298 -12.25 10.97 -21.73
CA ASN A 298 -11.92 9.78 -22.54
C ASN A 298 -10.80 10.04 -23.56
N GLN A 299 -10.84 11.19 -24.24
CA GLN A 299 -9.77 11.57 -25.17
C GLN A 299 -8.45 11.81 -24.43
N ILE A 300 -8.49 12.42 -23.25
CA ILE A 300 -7.30 12.68 -22.42
C ILE A 300 -6.67 11.36 -21.97
N TYR A 301 -7.50 10.42 -21.50
CA TYR A 301 -7.08 9.08 -21.11
C TYR A 301 -6.34 8.38 -22.24
N TYR A 302 -6.98 8.25 -23.42
CA TYR A 302 -6.36 7.57 -24.55
C TYR A 302 -5.12 8.30 -25.07
N HIS A 303 -5.12 9.63 -25.08
CA HIS A 303 -3.91 10.40 -25.43
C HIS A 303 -2.77 10.09 -24.47
N TYR A 304 -3.03 10.12 -23.16
CA TYR A 304 -2.02 9.87 -22.14
C TYR A 304 -1.43 8.46 -22.26
N VAL A 305 -2.29 7.43 -22.34
CA VAL A 305 -1.81 6.03 -22.33
C VAL A 305 -1.16 5.60 -23.65
N VAL A 306 -1.55 6.18 -24.79
CA VAL A 306 -1.02 5.80 -26.11
C VAL A 306 0.16 6.67 -26.54
N GLU A 307 0.17 7.97 -26.23
CA GLU A 307 1.20 8.90 -26.72
C GLU A 307 2.25 9.25 -25.64
N GLU A 308 1.84 9.38 -24.37
CA GLU A 308 2.73 9.83 -23.30
C GLU A 308 3.35 8.67 -22.49
N LEU A 309 2.64 7.54 -22.39
CA LEU A 309 3.08 6.38 -21.61
C LEU A 309 3.77 5.28 -22.44
N PHE A 310 3.86 5.41 -23.77
CA PHE A 310 4.33 4.36 -24.69
C PHE A 310 5.84 4.02 -24.60
N GLY A 311 6.51 4.19 -23.46
CA GLY A 311 7.92 3.82 -23.41
C GLY A 311 8.68 3.84 -22.10
N GLN A 312 8.05 3.95 -20.92
CA GLN A 312 8.82 4.03 -19.68
C GLN A 312 8.05 3.52 -18.48
N TRP A 313 8.18 2.25 -18.10
CA TRP A 313 7.57 1.79 -16.85
C TRP A 313 8.57 1.02 -16.00
N ALA A 314 9.02 1.66 -14.93
CA ALA A 314 9.46 0.96 -13.73
C ALA A 314 8.40 1.24 -12.67
N THR A 315 7.89 0.21 -12.03
CA THR A 315 6.95 0.34 -10.92
C THR A 315 7.60 1.01 -9.71
N MET A 316 6.81 1.43 -8.71
CA MET A 316 7.45 1.78 -7.43
C MET A 316 8.13 0.54 -6.84
N GLY A 317 7.59 -0.65 -7.10
CA GLY A 317 8.28 -1.90 -6.83
C GLY A 317 9.60 -1.98 -7.57
N SER A 318 10.69 -2.10 -6.82
CA SER A 318 12.02 -2.38 -7.31
C SER A 318 12.67 -3.41 -6.40
N GLN A 319 13.76 -4.01 -6.89
CA GLN A 319 14.54 -4.94 -6.08
C GLN A 319 15.09 -4.31 -4.79
N ILE A 320 15.24 -2.99 -4.74
CA ILE A 320 15.67 -2.26 -3.53
C ILE A 320 14.52 -2.22 -2.51
N GLU A 321 13.28 -2.00 -2.96
CA GLU A 321 12.13 -1.88 -2.06
C GLU A 321 11.89 -3.15 -1.26
N VAL A 322 12.29 -4.31 -1.79
CA VAL A 322 12.25 -5.61 -1.08
C VAL A 322 12.90 -5.52 0.29
N VAL A 323 14.00 -4.77 0.40
CA VAL A 323 14.83 -4.71 1.62
C VAL A 323 14.80 -3.36 2.32
N ALA A 324 14.13 -2.36 1.73
CA ALA A 324 14.18 -0.98 2.21
C ALA A 324 12.79 -0.43 2.57
N ASN A 325 11.79 -0.72 1.74
CA ASN A 325 10.50 -0.02 1.77
C ASN A 325 9.41 -0.99 1.29
N TYR A 326 9.29 -2.14 1.94
CA TYR A 326 8.42 -3.22 1.47
C TYR A 326 6.95 -2.78 1.33
N TYR A 327 6.49 -1.88 2.19
CA TYR A 327 5.21 -1.19 2.12
C TYR A 327 4.88 -0.59 0.72
N ALA A 328 5.90 -0.17 -0.05
CA ALA A 328 5.72 0.44 -1.36
C ALA A 328 5.11 -0.54 -2.39
N PHE A 329 5.32 -1.85 -2.19
CA PHE A 329 4.65 -2.88 -2.98
C PHE A 329 3.14 -2.83 -2.75
N ALA A 330 2.67 -2.83 -1.51
CA ALA A 330 1.24 -2.87 -1.24
C ALA A 330 0.50 -1.62 -1.79
N PHE A 331 1.13 -0.44 -1.81
CA PHE A 331 0.60 0.74 -2.51
C PHE A 331 0.47 0.53 -4.02
N SER A 332 1.50 -0.08 -4.61
CA SER A 332 1.55 -0.36 -6.05
C SER A 332 0.52 -1.41 -6.44
N TYR A 333 0.39 -2.47 -5.64
CA TYR A 333 -0.63 -3.51 -5.79
C TYR A 333 -2.02 -2.91 -5.79
N HIS A 334 -2.35 -2.05 -4.83
CA HIS A 334 -3.69 -1.47 -4.73
C HIS A 334 -4.04 -0.61 -5.96
N VAL A 335 -3.11 0.22 -6.44
CA VAL A 335 -3.29 1.07 -7.63
C VAL A 335 -3.37 0.24 -8.91
N CYS A 336 -2.43 -0.69 -9.12
CA CYS A 336 -2.41 -1.54 -10.31
C CYS A 336 -3.63 -2.45 -10.37
N PHE A 337 -4.04 -3.01 -9.23
CA PHE A 337 -5.25 -3.82 -9.13
C PHE A 337 -6.49 -3.00 -9.51
N ALA A 338 -6.66 -1.81 -8.93
CA ALA A 338 -7.77 -0.93 -9.28
C ALA A 338 -7.79 -0.57 -10.78
N LEU A 339 -6.64 -0.23 -11.36
CA LEU A 339 -6.51 0.09 -12.80
C LEU A 339 -6.91 -1.10 -13.68
N LEU A 340 -6.36 -2.29 -13.39
CA LEU A 340 -6.64 -3.52 -14.13
C LEU A 340 -8.11 -3.93 -14.03
N MET A 341 -8.71 -3.77 -12.86
CA MET A 341 -10.13 -4.06 -12.67
C MET A 341 -11.02 -3.05 -13.41
N LEU A 342 -10.61 -1.79 -13.55
CA LEU A 342 -11.38 -0.78 -14.28
C LEU A 342 -11.16 -0.81 -15.79
N GLU A 343 -10.03 -1.34 -16.28
CA GLU A 343 -9.75 -1.37 -17.72
C GLU A 343 -10.68 -2.34 -18.47
N THR A 344 -11.35 -1.77 -19.47
CA THR A 344 -12.34 -2.41 -20.34
C THR A 344 -11.78 -2.68 -21.74
N ASP A 345 -10.75 -1.96 -22.17
CA ASP A 345 -10.04 -2.20 -23.42
C ASP A 345 -9.14 -3.43 -23.28
N PRO A 346 -9.35 -4.51 -24.06
CA PRO A 346 -8.58 -5.74 -23.90
C PRO A 346 -7.08 -5.59 -24.19
N GLN A 347 -6.69 -4.69 -25.09
CA GLN A 347 -5.27 -4.50 -25.44
C GLN A 347 -4.55 -3.76 -24.33
N LEU A 348 -5.14 -2.67 -23.81
CA LEU A 348 -4.59 -1.96 -22.68
C LEU A 348 -4.58 -2.83 -21.41
N ARG A 349 -5.63 -3.62 -21.18
CA ARG A 349 -5.66 -4.55 -20.05
C ARG A 349 -4.56 -5.60 -20.14
N THR A 350 -4.35 -6.19 -21.32
CA THR A 350 -3.25 -7.14 -21.55
C THR A 350 -1.88 -6.50 -21.29
N LEU A 351 -1.70 -5.27 -21.76
CA LEU A 351 -0.49 -4.50 -21.52
C LEU A 351 -0.28 -4.26 -20.02
N TYR A 352 -1.26 -3.69 -19.32
CA TYR A 352 -1.17 -3.44 -17.87
C TYR A 352 -0.94 -4.71 -17.07
N TYR A 353 -1.54 -5.84 -17.45
CA TYR A 353 -1.37 -7.10 -16.74
C TYR A 353 0.04 -7.62 -16.91
N LYS A 354 0.54 -7.64 -18.16
CA LYS A 354 1.91 -8.03 -18.46
C LYS A 354 2.91 -7.21 -17.65
N GLU A 355 2.69 -5.90 -17.56
CA GLU A 355 3.58 -5.04 -16.78
C GLU A 355 3.49 -5.34 -15.29
N PHE A 356 2.28 -5.48 -14.73
CA PHE A 356 2.08 -5.88 -13.34
C PHE A 356 2.83 -7.19 -13.01
N ASP A 357 2.74 -8.18 -13.90
CA ASP A 357 3.39 -9.49 -13.80
C ASP A 357 4.92 -9.38 -13.87
N GLU A 358 5.45 -8.72 -14.91
CA GLU A 358 6.91 -8.60 -15.14
C GLU A 358 7.62 -7.66 -14.14
N SER A 359 6.89 -6.79 -13.43
CA SER A 359 7.48 -5.79 -12.53
C SER A 359 7.14 -6.00 -11.05
N ILE A 360 5.91 -5.72 -10.61
CA ILE A 360 5.54 -5.79 -9.19
C ILE A 360 5.50 -7.24 -8.72
N PHE A 361 4.81 -8.12 -9.46
CA PHE A 361 4.63 -9.49 -9.04
C PHE A 361 5.93 -10.29 -9.09
N SER A 362 6.77 -10.09 -10.11
CA SER A 362 8.08 -10.76 -10.23
C SER A 362 9.06 -10.48 -9.08
N PHE A 363 8.83 -9.42 -8.29
CA PHE A 363 9.59 -9.15 -7.07
C PHE A 363 9.01 -9.80 -5.83
N THR A 364 7.74 -10.21 -5.84
CA THR A 364 7.01 -10.64 -4.65
C THR A 364 6.31 -12.00 -4.77
N ASP A 365 6.55 -12.74 -5.85
CA ASP A 365 5.86 -13.98 -6.20
C ASP A 365 6.01 -15.08 -5.14
N ASN A 366 7.14 -15.11 -4.43
CA ASN A 366 7.37 -16.05 -3.34
C ASN A 366 7.20 -15.47 -1.94
N HIS A 367 6.74 -14.23 -1.79
CA HIS A 367 6.73 -13.53 -0.49
C HIS A 367 5.68 -14.02 0.51
N ARG A 368 4.75 -14.87 0.07
CA ARG A 368 3.65 -15.41 0.89
C ARG A 368 2.72 -14.34 1.49
N ASN A 369 2.68 -13.14 0.89
CA ASN A 369 1.71 -12.12 1.27
C ASN A 369 0.32 -12.49 0.72
N PRO A 370 -0.67 -12.79 1.58
CA PRO A 370 -1.96 -13.31 1.14
C PRO A 370 -2.78 -12.31 0.31
N PHE A 371 -2.55 -11.00 0.46
CA PHE A 371 -3.23 -9.99 -0.33
C PHE A 371 -2.68 -9.88 -1.75
N TYR A 372 -1.36 -9.91 -1.91
CA TYR A 372 -0.72 -9.92 -3.23
C TYR A 372 -1.16 -11.15 -4.02
N ASN A 373 -1.12 -12.32 -3.36
CA ASN A 373 -1.56 -13.59 -3.91
C ASN A 373 -3.05 -13.55 -4.31
N MET A 374 -3.92 -12.97 -3.47
CA MET A 374 -5.35 -12.84 -3.78
C MET A 374 -5.62 -11.88 -4.94
N ILE A 375 -4.87 -10.79 -5.07
CA ILE A 375 -4.95 -9.89 -6.23
C ILE A 375 -4.62 -10.67 -7.51
N LEU A 376 -3.53 -11.43 -7.51
CA LEU A 376 -3.13 -12.21 -8.68
C LEU A 376 -4.19 -13.26 -9.05
N LEU A 377 -4.74 -13.96 -8.07
CA LEU A 377 -5.83 -14.91 -8.29
C LEU A 377 -7.01 -14.23 -8.99
N ILE A 378 -7.48 -13.09 -8.46
CA ILE A 378 -8.61 -12.34 -9.03
C ILE A 378 -8.31 -11.84 -10.44
N LEU A 379 -7.09 -11.37 -10.71
CA LEU A 379 -6.70 -10.87 -12.03
C LEU A 379 -6.66 -11.97 -13.10
N ASN A 380 -6.33 -13.20 -12.70
CA ASN A 380 -6.31 -14.38 -13.57
C ASN A 380 -7.70 -15.03 -13.77
N ASP A 381 -8.71 -14.62 -12.99
CA ASP A 381 -10.15 -14.94 -13.17
C ASP A 381 -10.50 -16.45 -13.27
N LEU A 382 -9.64 -17.33 -12.75
CA LEU A 382 -9.79 -18.79 -12.93
C LEU A 382 -9.50 -19.56 -11.63
N PRO A 383 -10.51 -19.75 -10.76
CA PRO A 383 -10.40 -20.63 -9.59
C PRO A 383 -10.00 -22.06 -9.97
N GLY A 384 -9.05 -22.62 -9.22
CA GLY A 384 -8.49 -23.95 -9.39
C GLY A 384 -7.29 -24.03 -10.34
N GLU A 385 -6.96 -22.96 -11.08
CA GLU A 385 -5.83 -22.97 -12.01
C GLU A 385 -4.48 -22.73 -11.33
N ASN A 386 -4.47 -22.10 -10.15
CA ASN A 386 -3.26 -21.91 -9.35
C ASN A 386 -3.42 -22.47 -7.93
N PRO A 387 -3.50 -23.80 -7.78
CA PRO A 387 -3.84 -24.45 -6.51
C PRO A 387 -2.80 -24.22 -5.41
N ILE A 388 -1.52 -24.00 -5.76
CA ILE A 388 -0.49 -23.68 -4.77
C ILE A 388 -0.74 -22.29 -4.18
N LEU A 389 -0.98 -21.29 -5.04
CA LEU A 389 -1.25 -19.92 -4.61
C LEU A 389 -2.53 -19.82 -3.77
N GLU A 390 -3.59 -20.53 -4.17
CA GLU A 390 -4.81 -20.62 -3.37
C GLU A 390 -4.59 -21.24 -2.00
N ARG A 391 -3.83 -22.35 -1.94
CA ARG A 391 -3.54 -23.00 -0.67
C ARG A 391 -2.61 -22.16 0.20
N ASP A 392 -1.71 -21.37 -0.37
CA ASP A 392 -0.87 -20.44 0.41
C ASP A 392 -1.74 -19.35 1.04
N VAL A 393 -2.72 -18.78 0.32
CA VAL A 393 -3.65 -17.82 0.93
C VAL A 393 -4.45 -18.44 2.07
N GLU A 394 -4.91 -19.68 1.92
CA GLU A 394 -5.59 -20.40 3.01
C GLU A 394 -4.67 -20.65 4.21
N ASP A 395 -3.43 -21.07 3.96
CA ASP A 395 -2.43 -21.30 5.00
C ASP A 395 -2.18 -20.02 5.80
N GLN A 396 -1.91 -18.91 5.12
CA GLN A 396 -1.69 -17.61 5.78
C GLN A 396 -2.90 -17.17 6.59
N LEU A 397 -4.12 -17.31 6.06
CA LEU A 397 -5.33 -16.94 6.79
C LEU A 397 -5.60 -17.86 8.00
N MET A 398 -5.27 -19.15 7.91
CA MET A 398 -5.40 -20.07 9.05
C MET A 398 -4.40 -19.75 10.15
N ARG A 399 -3.23 -19.23 9.82
CA ARG A 399 -2.19 -18.89 10.79
C ARG A 399 -2.53 -17.66 11.65
N TYR A 400 -3.52 -16.84 11.25
CA TYR A 400 -4.13 -15.88 12.18
C TYR A 400 -4.79 -16.56 13.38
N ASP A 401 -5.28 -17.79 13.23
CA ASP A 401 -5.90 -18.55 14.34
C ASP A 401 -4.87 -19.26 15.23
N CYS A 402 -3.58 -19.24 14.85
CA CYS A 402 -2.50 -19.75 15.70
C CYS A 402 -2.33 -18.86 16.94
N GLU A 403 -1.68 -19.40 17.98
CA GLU A 403 -1.73 -19.00 19.41
C GLU A 403 -1.62 -17.50 19.79
N TYR A 404 -1.40 -16.56 18.87
CA TYR A 404 -1.09 -15.17 19.19
C TYR A 404 -1.71 -14.08 18.29
N HIS A 405 -2.37 -14.41 17.19
CA HIS A 405 -2.91 -13.40 16.24
C HIS A 405 -4.41 -13.20 16.30
N PHE A 406 -5.22 -14.21 16.61
CA PHE A 406 -6.64 -14.03 16.80
C PHE A 406 -6.92 -13.99 18.31
N PRO A 407 -7.59 -12.95 18.84
CA PRO A 407 -8.28 -11.84 18.18
C PRO A 407 -7.49 -10.50 18.12
N ASP A 408 -6.17 -10.58 17.95
CA ASP A 408 -5.07 -9.61 18.11
C ASP A 408 -5.30 -8.36 18.98
N ARG A 409 -4.64 -8.32 20.17
CA ARG A 409 -4.45 -7.09 20.98
C ARG A 409 -3.15 -7.13 21.77
N ARG A 410 -2.17 -6.34 21.33
CA ARG A 410 -0.74 -6.58 21.56
C ARG A 410 -0.25 -6.38 23.00
N LEU A 411 0.53 -7.35 23.50
CA LEU A 411 1.76 -7.21 24.30
C LEU A 411 2.38 -8.60 24.52
N GLY A 412 3.63 -8.75 24.07
CA GLY A 412 4.47 -9.93 24.30
C GLY A 412 4.75 -10.80 23.08
N HIS A 413 4.96 -10.20 21.90
CA HIS A 413 5.55 -10.87 20.73
C HIS A 413 6.98 -11.27 21.06
N LYS A 414 7.13 -12.28 21.91
CA LYS A 414 8.25 -13.17 21.73
C LYS A 414 7.86 -13.95 20.49
N ASN A 415 8.32 -13.48 19.33
CA ASN A 415 8.55 -14.35 18.19
C ASN A 415 9.03 -15.66 18.79
N SER A 416 8.17 -16.68 18.81
CA SER A 416 8.59 -18.01 19.20
C SER A 416 9.82 -18.24 18.34
N SER A 417 10.98 -18.41 18.99
CA SER A 417 12.30 -18.41 18.32
C SER A 417 12.13 -18.98 16.92
N LEU A 418 12.32 -18.15 15.89
CA LEU A 418 12.11 -18.53 14.50
C LEU A 418 12.63 -19.94 14.31
N ASP A 419 11.86 -20.80 13.64
CA ASP A 419 12.30 -22.16 13.41
C ASP A 419 13.75 -22.12 12.92
N SER A 420 14.59 -22.98 13.50
CA SER A 420 16.00 -23.18 13.12
C SER A 420 16.26 -23.34 11.62
N SER A 421 15.22 -23.58 10.82
CA SER A 421 15.26 -23.60 9.36
C SER A 421 15.29 -22.22 8.68
N TYR A 422 14.99 -21.11 9.38
CA TYR A 422 15.19 -19.74 8.89
C TYR A 422 16.66 -19.36 9.06
N VAL A 423 17.42 -19.34 7.96
CA VAL A 423 18.85 -19.03 7.99
C VAL A 423 19.06 -17.56 7.64
N PRO A 424 19.80 -16.78 8.43
CA PRO A 424 20.09 -15.39 8.09
C PRO A 424 20.84 -15.23 6.75
N VAL A 425 20.47 -14.22 5.97
CA VAL A 425 21.10 -13.84 4.72
C VAL A 425 22.44 -13.15 5.02
N VAL A 426 23.52 -13.83 4.67
CA VAL A 426 24.89 -13.37 4.97
C VAL A 426 25.26 -12.09 4.19
N ALA A 427 24.63 -11.85 3.04
CA ALA A 427 24.95 -10.73 2.15
C ALA A 427 24.79 -9.34 2.81
N ILE A 428 23.87 -9.20 3.78
CA ILE A 428 23.66 -7.94 4.51
C ILE A 428 24.80 -7.66 5.48
N ASN A 429 25.24 -8.69 6.20
CA ASN A 429 26.41 -8.58 7.06
C ASN A 429 27.67 -8.24 6.25
N GLU A 430 27.83 -8.85 5.08
CA GLU A 430 28.94 -8.52 4.16
C GLU A 430 28.84 -7.10 3.59
N LEU A 431 27.62 -6.61 3.30
CA LEU A 431 27.40 -5.23 2.91
C LEU A 431 27.75 -4.27 4.05
N ASN A 432 27.30 -4.55 5.27
CA ASN A 432 27.57 -3.75 6.45
C ASN A 432 29.06 -3.67 6.77
N ASP A 433 29.75 -4.81 6.76
CA ASP A 433 31.21 -4.86 6.93
C ASP A 433 31.93 -4.06 5.84
N PHE A 434 31.50 -4.17 4.59
CA PHE A 434 32.03 -3.35 3.52
C PHE A 434 31.81 -1.86 3.77
N LEU A 435 30.59 -1.43 4.12
CA LEU A 435 30.26 -0.02 4.31
C LEU A 435 31.00 0.62 5.49
N ASP A 436 31.18 -0.12 6.59
CA ASP A 436 31.80 0.43 7.81
C ASP A 436 33.31 0.22 7.87
N ASN A 437 33.83 -0.89 7.32
CA ASN A 437 35.24 -1.28 7.46
C ASN A 437 36.07 -1.12 6.17
N ASN A 438 35.45 -0.70 5.05
CA ASN A 438 36.16 -0.38 3.81
C ASN A 438 36.08 1.11 3.48
N TRP A 439 37.22 1.76 3.19
CA TRP A 439 37.24 3.18 2.82
C TRP A 439 36.45 3.51 1.55
N LEU A 440 36.34 2.55 0.62
CA LEU A 440 35.46 2.67 -0.54
C LEU A 440 33.99 2.53 -0.09
N GLY A 441 33.68 1.57 0.76
CA GLY A 441 32.33 1.38 1.30
C GLY A 441 31.79 2.61 2.03
N TRP A 442 32.64 3.29 2.81
CA TRP A 442 32.27 4.55 3.46
C TRP A 442 31.80 5.63 2.48
N LEU A 443 32.46 5.75 1.33
CA LEU A 443 32.05 6.70 0.27
C LEU A 443 30.68 6.33 -0.34
N TYR A 444 30.26 5.07 -0.19
CA TYR A 444 29.03 4.55 -0.77
C TYR A 444 27.86 4.49 0.20
N ARG A 445 28.09 4.70 1.50
CA ARG A 445 27.04 4.74 2.52
C ARG A 445 25.83 5.61 2.15
N PRO A 446 25.98 6.79 1.51
CA PRO A 446 24.83 7.61 1.09
C PRO A 446 23.92 6.99 0.02
N PHE A 447 24.29 5.87 -0.61
CA PHE A 447 23.44 5.15 -1.58
C PHE A 447 22.66 3.99 -0.94
N TYR A 448 22.94 3.67 0.32
CA TYR A 448 22.34 2.56 1.06
C TYR A 448 21.63 3.08 2.32
N PHE A 449 21.27 4.37 2.37
CA PHE A 449 20.68 4.99 3.56
C PHE A 449 19.25 4.52 3.83
N GLU A 450 18.57 4.02 2.80
CA GLU A 450 17.21 3.46 2.89
C GLU A 450 17.22 1.98 3.27
N ILE A 451 18.38 1.29 3.23
CA ILE A 451 18.44 -0.09 3.74
C ILE A 451 18.58 0.00 5.25
N GLU A 452 17.63 -0.58 5.96
CA GLU A 452 17.71 -0.78 7.39
C GLU A 452 18.87 -1.77 7.68
N ARG A 453 19.93 -1.27 8.33
CA ARG A 453 21.22 -1.98 8.41
C ARG A 453 21.29 -2.94 9.59
N ASP A 454 20.43 -2.74 10.58
CA ASP A 454 20.46 -3.49 11.84
C ASP A 454 19.56 -4.72 11.80
N ASP A 455 18.79 -4.89 10.72
CA ASP A 455 17.84 -5.98 10.60
C ASP A 455 18.48 -7.28 10.14
N VAL A 456 17.82 -8.37 10.53
CA VAL A 456 18.19 -9.72 10.16
C VAL A 456 17.24 -10.22 9.09
N PHE A 457 17.77 -10.43 7.88
CA PHE A 457 16.97 -10.98 6.78
C PHE A 457 17.17 -12.49 6.69
N PHE A 458 16.17 -13.25 6.23
CA PHE A 458 16.14 -14.70 6.24
C PHE A 458 16.11 -15.30 4.84
N SER A 459 16.55 -16.56 4.76
CA SER A 459 16.63 -17.34 3.53
C SER A 459 15.28 -17.88 3.06
N LYS A 460 14.17 -17.56 3.72
CA LYS A 460 12.84 -18.00 3.27
C LYS A 460 11.76 -17.06 3.84
N PRO A 461 10.61 -16.94 3.16
CA PRO A 461 9.54 -16.05 3.58
C PRO A 461 8.89 -16.54 4.88
N GLN A 462 8.65 -15.61 5.77
CA GLN A 462 7.91 -15.73 7.01
C GLN A 462 6.42 -15.91 6.71
N THR A 463 5.76 -16.62 7.60
CA THR A 463 4.31 -16.72 7.67
C THR A 463 3.77 -15.71 8.67
N VAL A 464 2.46 -15.46 8.62
CA VAL A 464 1.85 -14.36 9.39
C VAL A 464 2.15 -14.42 10.88
N GLU A 465 2.29 -15.61 11.48
CA GLU A 465 2.57 -15.79 12.90
C GLU A 465 3.97 -15.36 13.35
N PHE A 466 4.86 -15.08 12.40
CA PHE A 466 6.18 -14.50 12.64
C PHE A 466 6.21 -13.00 12.37
N MET A 467 5.12 -12.43 11.84
CA MET A 467 5.02 -11.02 11.53
C MET A 467 4.26 -10.32 12.64
N PRO A 468 4.52 -9.02 12.87
CA PRO A 468 3.63 -8.25 13.69
C PRO A 468 2.23 -8.24 13.07
N GLY A 469 1.21 -8.32 13.92
CA GLY A 469 -0.16 -8.10 13.50
C GLY A 469 -0.41 -6.60 13.32
N ASP A 470 0.42 -5.91 12.54
CA ASP A 470 0.41 -4.47 12.40
C ASP A 470 0.25 -3.98 10.94
N ILE A 471 0.74 -2.79 10.68
CA ILE A 471 0.25 -1.76 9.80
C ILE A 471 0.33 -2.24 8.33
N PHE A 472 -0.84 -2.37 7.69
CA PHE A 472 -1.11 -2.40 6.24
C PHE A 472 -0.66 -3.68 5.57
N ILE A 473 -1.49 -4.72 5.74
CA ILE A 473 -1.43 -5.93 4.91
C ILE A 473 0.02 -6.35 4.65
N TRP A 474 0.74 -6.53 5.76
CA TRP A 474 2.16 -6.85 5.76
C TRP A 474 3.02 -5.76 5.10
N GLU A 475 3.11 -4.58 5.71
CA GLU A 475 4.15 -3.59 5.35
C GLU A 475 5.55 -4.11 5.66
N GLU A 476 5.65 -4.98 6.65
CA GLU A 476 6.91 -5.57 7.05
C GLU A 476 7.38 -6.59 6.03
N ASN A 477 8.68 -6.54 5.76
CA ASN A 477 9.32 -7.46 4.85
C ASN A 477 9.22 -8.90 5.41
N PRO A 478 8.63 -9.87 4.69
CA PRO A 478 8.46 -11.25 5.16
C PRO A 478 9.78 -12.01 5.27
N PHE A 479 10.92 -11.32 5.20
CA PHE A 479 12.20 -11.94 5.41
C PHE A 479 12.91 -11.34 6.61
N GLU A 480 12.33 -10.43 7.36
CA GLU A 480 13.01 -9.62 8.37
C GLU A 480 12.63 -10.02 9.81
N ASP A 481 13.58 -10.01 10.76
CA ASP A 481 13.26 -10.19 12.18
C ASP A 481 12.79 -8.88 12.80
N TYR A 482 11.50 -8.79 13.11
CA TYR A 482 10.93 -7.62 13.74
C TYR A 482 10.94 -7.74 15.27
N THR A 483 11.52 -6.74 15.94
CA THR A 483 11.40 -6.56 17.40
C THR A 483 10.76 -5.22 17.74
N ASP A 484 9.54 -5.24 18.27
CA ASP A 484 8.84 -4.03 18.70
C ASP A 484 9.54 -3.38 19.91
N GLU A 485 9.81 -2.06 19.83
CA GLU A 485 10.42 -1.24 20.89
C GLU A 485 9.42 -0.75 21.95
N LEU A 486 8.11 -1.01 21.79
CA LEU A 486 7.05 -0.47 22.66
C LEU A 486 6.97 -1.20 24.02
N GLY A 487 7.92 -0.86 24.90
CA GLY A 487 8.01 -1.34 26.29
C GLY A 487 6.98 -0.78 27.28
N ASP A 488 5.79 -0.31 26.85
CA ASP A 488 4.73 0.14 27.76
C ASP A 488 3.69 -0.97 27.99
N ILE A 489 3.61 -1.46 29.22
CA ILE A 489 2.89 -2.70 29.59
C ILE A 489 1.39 -2.50 29.91
N ASN A 490 0.88 -1.26 29.93
CA ASN A 490 -0.44 -0.97 30.51
C ASN A 490 -1.54 -0.63 29.49
N ALA A 491 -1.22 -0.11 28.30
CA ALA A 491 -2.21 0.19 27.26
C ALA A 491 -2.28 -0.97 26.24
N ARG A 492 -3.50 -1.31 25.77
CA ARG A 492 -3.67 -2.34 24.73
C ARG A 492 -3.93 -1.71 23.38
N TYR A 493 -3.13 -2.11 22.42
CA TYR A 493 -3.27 -1.73 21.03
C TYR A 493 -4.09 -2.78 20.27
N GLU A 494 -5.10 -2.35 19.51
CA GLU A 494 -5.84 -3.16 18.53
C GLU A 494 -5.78 -2.49 17.16
N TYR A 495 -5.52 -3.28 16.12
CA TYR A 495 -5.60 -2.87 14.72
C TYR A 495 -7.00 -3.13 14.17
N ALA A 496 -7.37 -2.42 13.09
CA ALA A 496 -8.65 -2.58 12.42
C ALA A 496 -8.95 -3.99 11.84
N GLY A 497 -7.99 -4.91 11.84
CA GLY A 497 -8.18 -6.31 11.40
C GLY A 497 -8.19 -6.50 9.88
N PHE A 498 -7.73 -5.52 9.10
CA PHE A 498 -7.78 -5.59 7.63
C PHE A 498 -6.88 -6.64 7.03
N SER A 499 -5.71 -6.90 7.63
CA SER A 499 -4.75 -7.88 7.13
C SER A 499 -5.37 -9.28 6.98
N PHE A 500 -6.44 -9.57 7.74
CA PHE A 500 -7.31 -10.74 7.56
C PHE A 500 -8.54 -10.43 6.69
N THR A 501 -9.37 -9.46 7.09
CA THR A 501 -10.73 -9.29 6.54
C THR A 501 -10.74 -8.93 5.05
N ILE A 502 -9.78 -8.13 4.56
CA ILE A 502 -9.73 -7.77 3.13
C ILE A 502 -9.52 -8.99 2.25
N VAL A 503 -8.56 -9.85 2.60
CA VAL A 503 -8.22 -11.05 1.84
C VAL A 503 -9.36 -12.05 1.91
N TYR A 504 -9.92 -12.28 3.11
CA TYR A 504 -11.05 -13.18 3.30
C TYR A 504 -12.25 -12.78 2.44
N TRP A 505 -12.66 -11.50 2.50
CA TRP A 505 -13.79 -11.02 1.73
C TRP A 505 -13.49 -11.01 0.23
N MET A 506 -12.26 -10.68 -0.19
CA MET A 506 -11.82 -10.82 -1.58
C MET A 506 -11.99 -12.25 -2.10
N ALA A 507 -11.51 -13.23 -1.33
CA ALA A 507 -11.62 -14.65 -1.68
C ALA A 507 -13.08 -15.13 -1.78
N ARG A 508 -13.94 -14.74 -0.83
CA ARG A 508 -15.38 -15.06 -0.84
C ARG A 508 -16.10 -14.39 -2.02
N GLY A 509 -15.86 -13.09 -2.23
CA GLY A 509 -16.54 -12.31 -3.25
C GLY A 509 -16.15 -12.72 -4.67
N ALA A 510 -14.87 -13.08 -4.87
CA ALA A 510 -14.39 -13.63 -6.13
C ALA A 510 -14.73 -15.12 -6.32
N GLY A 511 -15.09 -15.82 -5.25
CA GLY A 511 -15.57 -17.20 -5.31
C GLY A 511 -14.53 -18.30 -5.12
N TYR A 512 -13.37 -17.96 -4.59
CA TYR A 512 -12.34 -18.91 -4.20
C TYR A 512 -12.72 -19.66 -2.91
N PHE A 513 -13.41 -18.98 -1.99
CA PHE A 513 -13.83 -19.58 -0.73
C PHE A 513 -15.33 -19.90 -0.71
N PRO A 514 -15.73 -21.10 -0.24
CA PRO A 514 -17.12 -21.41 0.03
C PRO A 514 -17.61 -20.72 1.31
N ALA A 515 -18.92 -20.80 1.55
CA ALA A 515 -19.55 -20.20 2.72
C ALA A 515 -19.07 -20.79 4.06
N SER A 516 -18.74 -22.08 4.07
CA SER A 516 -18.38 -22.87 5.25
C SER A 516 -17.69 -24.17 4.83
N GLY A 517 -17.20 -24.92 5.82
CA GLY A 517 -16.57 -26.23 5.64
C GLY A 517 -15.05 -26.19 5.79
N VAL A 518 -14.40 -27.28 5.41
CA VAL A 518 -12.93 -27.44 5.43
C VAL A 518 -12.51 -27.90 4.04
N ARG A 519 -11.37 -27.38 3.54
CA ARG A 519 -10.81 -27.85 2.27
C ARG A 519 -10.63 -29.36 2.31
N SER A 520 -11.21 -30.06 1.34
CA SER A 520 -11.02 -31.50 1.21
C SER A 520 -9.55 -31.79 0.86
N THR A 521 -8.90 -32.72 1.56
CA THR A 521 -7.52 -33.16 1.31
C THR A 521 -7.33 -33.92 -0.01
N GLY A 522 -8.29 -33.83 -0.94
CA GLY A 522 -8.43 -34.68 -2.12
C GLY A 522 -7.79 -34.17 -3.41
N VAL A 523 -7.02 -33.07 -3.37
CA VAL A 523 -6.18 -32.67 -4.50
C VAL A 523 -4.76 -33.14 -4.17
N GLU A 524 -4.42 -34.35 -4.63
CA GLU A 524 -3.02 -34.72 -4.82
C GLU A 524 -2.45 -33.70 -5.82
N ILE A 525 -1.49 -32.89 -5.36
CA ILE A 525 -0.77 -31.90 -6.18
C ILE A 525 0.07 -32.62 -7.22
#